data_AF-A0A2N1PG90-F1
#
_entry.id   AF-A0A2N1PG90-F1
#
_cell.length_a   1.000
_cell.length_b   1.000
_cell.length_c   1.000
_cell.angle_alpha   90.00
_cell.angle_beta   90.00
_cell.angle_gamma   90.00
#
_symmetry.space_group_name_H-M   'P 1'
#
loop_
_entity.id
_entity.type
_entity.pdbx_description
1 polymer ?
#
loop_
_entity_poly.entity_id
_entity_poly.type
_entity_poly.pdbx_seq_one_letter_code
_entity_poly.pdbx_strand_id
1 'polypeptide(L)' 'HEKFDGTGYPRGLKGEQIPIRARIISIADAFDAMVSERPYRKSLSLEQAVDEIKKNTGTQFDPKLVKIFLDLIDKKIFQP' A
#
# COMPACT_ATOMS: atom_id res chain seq x y z
N HIS A 1 6.29 5.86 9.08
CA HIS A 1 5.30 4.79 8.92
C HIS A 1 3.94 5.28 9.42
N GLU A 2 3.49 6.45 8.95
CA GLU A 2 2.15 6.91 9.28
C GLU A 2 1.14 5.95 8.62
N LYS A 3 0.03 5.69 9.30
CA LYS A 3 -1.08 4.87 8.80
C LYS A 3 -2.29 5.76 8.61
N PHE A 4 -3.09 5.49 7.59
CA PHE A 4 -4.22 6.34 7.24
C PHE A 4 -5.24 6.54 8.39
N ASP A 5 -5.41 5.55 9.28
CA ASP A 5 -6.27 5.63 10.46
C ASP A 5 -5.69 6.45 11.64
N GLY A 6 -4.42 6.85 11.57
CA GLY A 6 -3.71 7.56 12.63
C GLY A 6 -2.98 6.68 13.64
N THR A 7 -2.98 5.34 13.47
CA THR A 7 -2.26 4.41 14.37
C THR A 7 -0.77 4.26 14.05
N GLY A 8 -0.28 5.01 13.06
CA GLY A 8 1.11 5.02 12.64
C GLY A 8 1.99 6.01 13.40
N TYR A 9 3.24 6.14 12.96
CA TYR A 9 4.27 6.92 13.65
C TYR A 9 5.23 7.61 12.65
N PRO A 10 5.96 8.66 13.07
CA PRO A 10 6.18 9.14 14.44
C PRO A 10 5.16 10.16 15.00
N ARG A 11 4.34 10.77 14.15
CA ARG A 11 3.47 11.89 14.54
C ARG A 11 2.01 11.50 14.74
N GLY A 12 1.61 10.29 14.34
CA GLY A 12 0.22 9.83 14.47
C GLY A 12 -0.72 10.62 13.58
N LEU A 13 -0.25 11.02 12.39
CA LEU A 13 -1.05 11.79 11.45
C LEU A 13 -2.17 10.91 10.90
N LYS A 14 -3.38 11.47 10.76
CA LYS A 14 -4.55 10.73 10.30
C LYS A 14 -5.07 11.27 8.96
N GLY A 15 -5.45 10.35 8.09
CA GLY A 15 -6.09 10.64 6.82
C GLY A 15 -5.27 11.59 5.95
N GLU A 16 -5.89 12.68 5.52
CA GLU A 16 -5.27 13.66 4.62
C GLU A 16 -4.26 14.60 5.30
N GLN A 17 -4.12 14.54 6.63
CA GLN A 17 -3.02 15.19 7.34
C GLN A 17 -1.66 14.59 6.92
N ILE A 18 -1.66 13.33 6.45
CA ILE A 18 -0.50 12.70 5.85
C ILE A 18 -0.31 13.30 4.44
N PRO A 19 0.87 13.85 4.11
CA PRO A 19 1.15 14.37 2.78
C PRO A 19 0.85 13.33 1.70
N ILE A 20 0.22 13.76 0.60
CA ILE A 20 -0.21 12.84 -0.46
C ILE A 20 0.93 11.95 -0.98
N ARG A 21 2.14 12.50 -1.09
CA ARG A 21 3.34 11.77 -1.52
C ARG A 21 3.68 10.63 -0.56
N ALA A 22 3.55 10.84 0.75
CA ALA A 22 3.79 9.81 1.75
C ALA A 22 2.73 8.70 1.70
N ARG A 23 1.46 9.04 1.45
CA ARG A 23 0.39 8.05 1.24
C ARG A 23 0.64 7.19 -0.01
N ILE A 24 1.10 7.79 -1.11
CA ILE A 24 1.48 7.07 -2.34
C ILE A 24 2.65 6.12 -2.07
N ILE A 25 3.73 6.64 -1.48
CA ILE A 25 4.92 5.84 -1.14
C ILE A 25 4.55 4.67 -0.22
N SER A 26 3.65 4.88 0.75
CA SER A 26 3.24 3.81 1.66
C SER A 26 2.61 2.61 0.95
N ILE A 27 1.84 2.82 -0.12
CA ILE A 27 1.26 1.72 -0.91
C ILE A 27 2.35 1.06 -1.74
N ALA A 28 3.18 1.85 -2.42
CA ALA A 28 4.26 1.35 -3.28
C ALA A 28 5.29 0.52 -2.49
N ASP A 29 5.75 1.00 -1.34
CA ASP A 29 6.72 0.33 -0.46
C ASP A 29 6.16 -0.98 0.09
N ALA A 30 4.89 -0.99 0.53
CA ALA A 30 4.24 -2.20 1.01
C ALA A 30 4.07 -3.23 -0.12
N PHE A 31 3.66 -2.79 -1.31
CA PHE A 31 3.49 -3.67 -2.46
C PHE A 31 4.81 -4.27 -2.92
N ASP A 32 5.85 -3.46 -3.11
CA ASP A 32 7.20 -3.93 -3.44
C ASP A 32 7.72 -4.92 -2.40
N ALA A 33 7.54 -4.64 -1.11
CA ALA A 33 7.92 -5.55 -0.04
C ALA A 33 7.20 -6.90 -0.06
N MET A 34 6.00 -6.96 -0.65
CA MET A 34 5.23 -8.19 -0.79
C MET A 34 5.67 -9.02 -2.00
N VAL A 35 5.94 -8.40 -3.15
CA VAL A 35 6.20 -9.11 -4.41
C VAL A 35 7.69 -9.35 -4.69
N SER A 36 8.58 -8.60 -4.03
CA SER A 36 10.03 -8.78 -4.18
C SER A 36 10.55 -9.99 -3.38
N GLU A 37 11.44 -10.78 -3.99
CA GLU A 37 12.13 -11.87 -3.28
C GLU A 37 13.06 -11.31 -2.20
N ARG A 38 13.01 -11.90 -1.00
CA ARG A 38 13.89 -11.54 0.12
C ARG A 38 14.55 -12.79 0.69
N PRO A 39 15.79 -12.72 1.20
CA PRO A 39 16.54 -13.90 1.68
C PRO A 39 15.80 -14.77 2.71
N TYR A 40 14.83 -14.19 3.42
CA TYR A 40 14.10 -14.82 4.51
C TYR A 40 12.59 -15.03 4.23
N ARG A 41 12.10 -14.72 3.02
CA ARG A 41 10.68 -14.82 2.69
C ARG A 41 10.46 -15.00 1.18
N LYS A 42 9.63 -15.99 0.81
CA LYS A 42 9.12 -16.09 -0.56
C LYS A 42 8.19 -14.92 -0.87
N SER A 43 8.32 -14.34 -2.06
CA SER A 43 7.40 -13.32 -2.53
C SER A 43 5.96 -13.82 -2.55
N LEU A 44 5.03 -12.92 -2.28
CA LEU A 44 3.61 -13.15 -2.50
C LEU A 44 3.31 -13.10 -4.00
N SER A 45 2.27 -13.82 -4.42
CA SER A 45 1.71 -13.63 -5.76
C SER A 45 1.10 -12.22 -5.88
N LEU A 46 0.93 -11.74 -7.12
CA LEU A 46 0.27 -10.47 -7.39
C LEU A 46 -1.12 -10.40 -6.74
N GLU A 47 -1.90 -11.48 -6.85
CA GLU A 47 -3.24 -11.59 -6.27
C GLU A 47 -3.21 -11.47 -4.74
N GLN A 48 -2.28 -12.18 -4.10
CA GLN A 48 -2.10 -12.12 -2.64
C GLN A 48 -1.69 -10.71 -2.18
N ALA A 49 -0.80 -10.05 -2.90
CA ALA A 49 -0.37 -8.69 -2.60
C ALA A 49 -1.53 -7.69 -2.77
N VAL A 50 -2.33 -7.83 -3.83
CA VAL A 50 -3.52 -7.00 -4.08
C VAL A 50 -4.57 -7.19 -2.98
N ASP A 51 -4.83 -8.42 -2.56
CA ASP A 51 -5.79 -8.71 -1.50
C ASP A 51 -5.35 -8.14 -0.15
N GLU A 52 -4.05 -8.17 0.14
CA GLU A 52 -3.51 -7.56 1.37
C GLU A 52 -3.64 -6.02 1.34
N ILE A 53 -3.39 -5.36 0.20
CA ILE A 53 -3.65 -3.93 0.04
C ILE A 53 -5.14 -3.62 0.27
N LYS A 54 -6.05 -4.39 -0.36
CA LYS A 54 -7.50 -4.22 -0.20
C LYS A 54 -7.92 -4.35 1.25
N LYS A 55 -7.44 -5.38 1.96
CA LYS A 55 -7.78 -5.65 3.36
C LYS A 55 -7.38 -4.51 4.30
N ASN A 56 -6.31 -3.79 4.00
CA ASN A 56 -5.81 -2.69 4.82
C ASN A 56 -6.25 -1.29 4.31
N THR A 57 -7.29 -1.25 3.47
CA THR A 57 -7.89 0.00 2.99
C THR A 57 -8.58 0.75 4.13
N GLY A 58 -8.30 2.05 4.27
CA GLY A 58 -8.89 2.91 5.31
C GLY A 58 -8.22 2.79 6.68
N THR A 59 -7.41 1.75 6.90
CA THR A 59 -6.58 1.58 8.10
C THR A 59 -5.15 1.99 7.81
N GLN A 60 -4.41 1.17 7.06
CA GLN A 60 -3.03 1.49 6.68
C GLN A 60 -2.99 2.44 5.49
N PHE A 61 -3.84 2.21 4.49
CA PHE A 61 -3.77 2.88 3.20
C PHE A 61 -4.96 3.80 2.95
N ASP A 62 -4.71 4.86 2.18
CA ASP A 62 -5.76 5.78 1.73
C ASP A 62 -6.71 5.09 0.74
N PRO A 63 -8.03 5.02 1.04
CA PRO A 63 -9.01 4.42 0.13
C PRO A 63 -9.05 5.00 -1.28
N LYS A 64 -8.81 6.30 -1.43
CA LYS A 64 -8.80 6.95 -2.75
C LYS A 64 -7.62 6.44 -3.58
N LEU A 65 -6.45 6.30 -2.95
CA LEU A 65 -5.24 5.83 -3.63
C LEU A 65 -5.26 4.33 -3.86
N VAL A 66 -5.81 3.53 -2.94
CA VAL A 66 -6.00 2.09 -3.17
C VAL A 66 -6.85 1.85 -4.41
N LYS A 67 -7.97 2.57 -4.57
CA LYS A 67 -8.79 2.46 -5.77
C LYS A 67 -7.99 2.71 -7.06
N ILE A 68 -7.21 3.80 -7.09
CA ILE A 68 -6.36 4.13 -8.25
C ILE A 68 -5.30 3.05 -8.49
N PHE A 69 -4.66 2.55 -7.43
CA PHE A 69 -3.66 1.49 -7.52
C PHE A 69 -4.25 0.22 -8.14
N LEU A 70 -5.44 -0.22 -7.69
CA LEU A 70 -6.12 -1.39 -8.23
C LEU A 70 -6.49 -1.20 -9.71
N ASP A 71 -7.02 -0.02 -10.07
CA ASP A 71 -7.33 0.30 -11.47
C ASP A 71 -6.08 0.23 -12.37
N LEU A 72 -4.89 0.56 -11.86
CA LEU A 72 -3.63 0.48 -12.60
C LEU A 72 -3.17 -0.98 -12.81
N ILE A 73 -3.32 -1.82 -11.78
CA ILE A 73 -3.02 -3.26 -11.85
C ILE A 73 -3.96 -3.97 -12.83
N ASP A 74 -5.27 -3.70 -12.74
CA ASP A 74 -6.29 -4.33 -13.59
C ASP A 74 -6.09 -3.99 -15.07
N LYS A 75 -5.69 -2.74 -15.36
CA LYS A 75 -5.35 -2.30 -16.73
C LYS A 75 -4.01 -2.84 -17.22
N LYS A 76 -3.30 -3.64 -16.42
CA LYS A 76 -1.94 -4.16 -16.69
C LYS A 76 -0.96 -3.06 -17.11
N ILE A 77 -1.16 -1.84 -16.59
CA ILE A 77 -0.24 -0.72 -16.84
C ILE A 77 1.08 -0.96 -16.10
N PHE A 78 1.07 -1.86 -15.10
CA PHE A 78 2.23 -2.28 -14.33
C PHE A 78 2.17 -3.77 -14.01
N GLN A 79 3.29 -4.48 -14.20
CA GLN A 79 3.54 -5.82 -13.67
C GLN A 79 4.96 -5.83 -13.08
N PRO A 80 5.12 -6.23 -11.81
CA PRO A 80 6.43 -6.34 -11.16
C PRO A 80 7.29 -7.48 -11.72
#